data_AF-A0A949PG71-F1
#
_entry.id   AF-A0A949PG71-F1
#
_cell.length_a   1.000
_cell.length_b   1.000
_cell.length_c   1.000
_cell.angle_alpha   90.00
_cell.angle_beta   90.00
_cell.angle_gamma   90.00
#
_symmetry.space_group_name_H-M   'P 1'
#
loop_
_entity.id
_entity.type
_entity.pdbx_description
1 polymer ?
#
loop_
_entity_poly.entity_id
_entity_poly.type
_entity_poly.pdbx_seq_one_letter_code
_entity_poly.pdbx_strand_id
1 'polypeptide(L)'
;MKKFILATALLIGSAGVAIADNGAGLVGNTVVLKNDVGDISKVYYSSAKSIEVQGPDGHLTQGEWRLLGDKICTTLGDTPENCTAPIRQPAIVGSSGTLKDADEKFIEWTVVAGKGY
;
A
#
# COMPACT_ATOMS: atom_id res chain seq x y z
N MET A 1 28.71 -53.39 -18.23
CA MET A 1 28.97 -52.59 -17.01
C MET A 1 29.16 -51.13 -17.40
N LYS A 2 28.26 -50.24 -16.98
CA LYS A 2 28.45 -48.79 -17.00
C LYS A 2 27.66 -48.23 -15.81
N LYS A 3 28.38 -47.88 -14.75
CA LYS A 3 27.87 -47.09 -13.62
C LYS A 3 27.72 -45.65 -14.12
N PHE A 4 26.86 -44.82 -13.51
CA PHE A 4 27.16 -43.44 -13.09
C PHE A 4 25.90 -42.69 -12.62
N ILE A 5 25.84 -42.51 -11.29
CA ILE A 5 25.45 -41.32 -10.51
C ILE A 5 24.03 -40.74 -10.70
N LEU A 6 23.18 -41.00 -9.69
CA LEU A 6 21.98 -40.24 -9.39
C LEU A 6 22.41 -38.90 -8.74
N ALA A 7 22.29 -37.80 -9.47
CA ALA A 7 22.47 -36.46 -8.92
C ALA A 7 21.24 -36.11 -8.05
N THR A 8 21.47 -35.93 -6.75
CA THR A 8 20.46 -35.45 -5.81
C THR A 8 20.11 -34.01 -6.18
N ALA A 9 18.94 -33.81 -6.79
CA ALA A 9 18.37 -32.49 -6.96
C ALA A 9 18.05 -31.91 -5.57
N LEU A 10 18.91 -31.02 -5.08
CA LEU A 10 18.58 -30.10 -4.00
C LEU A 10 17.48 -29.18 -4.53
N LEU A 11 16.22 -29.53 -4.22
CA LEU A 11 15.11 -28.59 -4.20
C LEU A 11 15.46 -27.54 -3.15
N ILE A 12 16.14 -26.48 -3.57
CA ILE A 12 16.18 -25.23 -2.82
C ILE A 12 14.77 -24.67 -2.95
N GLY A 13 13.87 -25.17 -2.10
CA GLY A 13 12.59 -24.54 -1.85
C GLY A 13 12.93 -23.15 -1.34
N SER A 14 12.92 -22.18 -2.23
CA SER A 14 12.82 -20.78 -1.84
C SER A 14 11.56 -20.71 -1.00
N ALA A 15 11.75 -20.66 0.32
CA ALA A 15 10.73 -20.25 1.26
C ALA A 15 10.37 -18.83 0.83
N GLY A 16 9.43 -18.73 -0.10
CA GLY A 16 8.71 -17.52 -0.38
C GLY A 16 8.05 -17.17 0.94
N VAL A 17 8.65 -16.25 1.68
CA VAL A 17 7.91 -15.46 2.65
C VAL A 17 6.75 -14.91 1.84
N ALA A 18 5.57 -15.51 2.02
CA ALA A 18 4.34 -14.92 1.56
C ALA A 18 4.25 -13.61 2.34
N ILE A 19 4.74 -12.54 1.73
CA ILE A 19 4.51 -11.19 2.22
C ILE A 19 2.98 -11.11 2.24
N ALA A 20 2.41 -11.16 3.45
CA ALA A 20 1.00 -10.97 3.64
C ALA A 20 0.63 -9.71 2.84
N ASP A 21 -0.47 -9.76 2.09
CA ASP A 21 -0.95 -8.63 1.30
C ASP A 21 -1.14 -7.44 2.26
N ASN A 22 -0.11 -6.59 2.38
CA ASN A 22 -0.05 -5.51 3.36
C ASN A 22 -1.13 -4.46 3.12
N GLY A 23 -1.76 -4.50 1.93
CA GLY A 23 -2.86 -3.65 1.52
C GLY A 23 -4.23 -4.29 1.67
N ALA A 24 -4.36 -5.60 1.92
CA ALA A 24 -5.65 -6.26 2.06
C ALA A 24 -6.53 -5.64 3.17
N GLY A 25 -5.90 -5.14 4.23
CA GLY A 25 -6.58 -4.44 5.33
C GLY A 25 -7.17 -3.08 4.95
N LEU A 26 -6.79 -2.52 3.80
CA LEU A 26 -7.27 -1.22 3.33
C LEU A 26 -8.61 -1.32 2.61
N VAL A 27 -8.89 -2.44 1.94
CA VAL A 27 -10.11 -2.58 1.14
C VAL A 27 -11.36 -2.40 2.01
N GLY A 28 -12.22 -1.47 1.60
CA GLY A 28 -13.42 -1.05 2.35
C GLY A 28 -13.15 -0.04 3.46
N ASN A 29 -11.92 0.47 3.59
CA ASN A 29 -11.49 1.39 4.64
C ASN A 29 -10.81 2.64 4.07
N THR A 30 -10.59 3.63 4.94
CA THR A 30 -10.02 4.92 4.58
C THR A 30 -8.68 5.13 5.27
N VAL A 31 -7.69 5.58 4.51
CA VAL A 31 -6.45 6.12 5.06
C VAL A 31 -6.60 7.63 5.15
N VAL A 32 -6.55 8.16 6.36
CA VAL A 32 -6.46 9.59 6.62
C VAL A 32 -4.98 9.96 6.60
N LEU A 33 -4.62 10.91 5.74
CA LEU A 33 -3.28 11.45 5.58
C LEU A 33 -3.27 12.88 6.08
N LYS A 34 -2.32 13.22 6.94
CA LYS A 34 -2.10 14.59 7.43
C LYS A 34 -0.66 15.00 7.17
N ASN A 35 -0.48 16.10 6.45
CA ASN A 35 0.86 16.63 6.15
C ASN A 35 1.39 17.53 7.30
N ASP A 36 2.61 18.04 7.12
CA ASP A 36 3.33 18.89 8.08
C ASP A 36 2.65 20.24 8.35
N VAL A 37 1.89 20.76 7.38
CA VAL A 37 1.10 21.99 7.51
C VAL A 37 -0.30 21.77 8.08
N GLY A 38 -0.70 20.53 8.30
CA GLY A 38 -1.97 20.14 8.93
C GLY A 38 -3.14 19.92 7.98
N ASP A 39 -2.91 19.99 6.67
CA ASP A 39 -3.92 19.62 5.67
C ASP A 39 -4.22 18.13 5.77
N ILE A 40 -5.50 17.79 5.58
CA ILE A 40 -5.98 16.41 5.65
C ILE A 40 -6.50 15.99 4.29
N SER A 41 -5.95 14.89 3.77
CA SER A 41 -6.49 14.15 2.65
C SER A 41 -6.99 12.80 3.11
N LYS A 42 -8.00 12.24 2.44
CA LYS A 42 -8.54 10.92 2.75
C LYS A 42 -8.52 10.04 1.52
N VAL A 43 -7.99 8.83 1.64
CA VAL A 43 -7.93 7.84 0.56
C VAL A 43 -8.82 6.67 0.93
N TYR A 44 -9.98 6.56 0.29
CA TYR A 44 -10.88 5.43 0.45
C TYR A 44 -10.52 4.33 -0.56
N TYR A 45 -10.18 3.14 -0.07
CA TYR A 45 -9.84 1.98 -0.89
C TYR A 45 -11.11 1.17 -1.18
N SER A 46 -11.84 1.58 -2.22
CA SER A 46 -13.16 1.02 -2.55
C SER A 46 -13.12 -0.44 -3.00
N SER A 47 -12.00 -0.87 -3.60
CA SER A 47 -11.76 -2.26 -4.00
C SER A 47 -10.27 -2.58 -3.98
N ALA A 48 -9.89 -3.82 -4.32
CA ALA A 48 -8.49 -4.21 -4.48
C ALA A 48 -7.72 -3.48 -5.60
N LYS A 49 -8.40 -2.69 -6.44
CA LYS A 49 -7.79 -1.96 -7.56
C LYS A 49 -8.25 -0.52 -7.69
N SER A 50 -9.16 -0.06 -6.85
CA SER A 50 -9.80 1.26 -6.99
C SER A 50 -9.74 2.03 -5.69
N ILE A 51 -9.48 3.33 -5.81
CA ILE A 51 -9.46 4.29 -4.72
C ILE A 51 -10.26 5.54 -5.08
N GLU A 52 -10.72 6.24 -4.06
CA GLU A 52 -11.22 7.61 -4.16
C GLU A 52 -10.45 8.47 -3.17
N VAL A 53 -9.97 9.63 -3.62
CA VAL A 53 -9.21 10.57 -2.80
C VAL A 53 -10.01 11.83 -2.60
N GLN A 54 -10.31 12.16 -1.34
CA GLN A 54 -10.78 13.47 -0.93
C GLN A 54 -9.57 14.34 -0.59
N GLY A 55 -9.37 15.41 -1.36
CA GLY A 55 -8.36 16.42 -1.07
C GLY A 55 -8.75 17.30 0.13
N PRO A 56 -7.81 18.14 0.62
CA PRO A 56 -8.09 19.06 1.73
C PRO A 56 -9.12 20.14 1.40
N ASP A 57 -9.36 20.38 0.11
CA ASP A 57 -10.41 21.23 -0.43
C ASP A 57 -11.79 20.54 -0.51
N GLY A 58 -11.86 19.26 -0.18
CA GLY A 58 -13.06 18.43 -0.24
C GLY A 58 -13.37 17.83 -1.61
N HIS A 59 -12.58 18.13 -2.66
CA HIS A 59 -12.79 17.55 -3.99
C HIS A 59 -12.45 16.06 -4.01
N LEU A 60 -13.27 15.31 -4.74
CA LEU A 60 -13.08 13.87 -4.93
C LEU A 60 -12.38 13.59 -6.26
N THR A 61 -11.30 12.82 -6.19
CA THR A 61 -10.55 12.32 -7.35
C THR A 61 -10.57 10.80 -7.33
N GLN A 62 -10.97 10.18 -8.45
CA GLN A 62 -10.92 8.73 -8.60
C GLN A 62 -9.51 8.28 -8.99
N GLY A 63 -9.15 7.07 -8.60
CA GLY A 63 -7.87 6.48 -8.95
C GLY A 63 -7.83 4.98 -8.85
N GLU A 64 -6.66 4.45 -9.17
CA GLU A 64 -6.32 3.05 -9.04
C GLU A 64 -5.17 2.87 -8.06
N TRP A 65 -5.06 1.65 -7.52
CA TRP A 65 -3.93 1.29 -6.68
C TRP A 65 -3.53 -0.16 -6.88
N ARG A 66 -2.29 -0.45 -6.49
CA ARG A 66 -1.73 -1.80 -6.46
C ARG A 66 -0.62 -1.90 -5.44
N LEU A 67 -0.30 -3.13 -5.03
CA LEU A 67 0.93 -3.42 -4.31
C LEU A 67 2.08 -3.66 -5.28
N LEU A 68 3.23 -3.05 -4.99
CA LEU A 68 4.50 -3.32 -5.63
C LEU A 68 5.50 -3.77 -4.56
N GLY A 69 5.51 -5.08 -4.28
CA GLY A 69 6.26 -5.62 -3.15
C GLY A 69 5.66 -5.16 -1.81
N ASP A 70 6.43 -4.42 -1.03
CA ASP A 70 6.01 -3.83 0.24
C ASP A 70 5.54 -2.37 0.12
N LYS A 71 5.33 -1.86 -1.10
CA LYS A 71 4.87 -0.49 -1.36
C LYS A 71 3.44 -0.48 -1.86
N ILE A 72 2.71 0.57 -1.51
CA ILE A 72 1.43 0.90 -2.13
C ILE A 72 1.69 1.91 -3.23
N CYS A 73 1.26 1.60 -4.45
CA CYS A 73 1.34 2.50 -5.59
C CYS A 73 -0.07 2.93 -5.99
N THR A 74 -0.24 4.22 -6.28
CA THR A 74 -1.51 4.84 -6.63
C THR A 74 -1.38 5.70 -7.87
N THR A 75 -2.42 5.71 -8.69
CA THR A 75 -2.57 6.56 -9.87
C THR A 75 -3.87 7.34 -9.75
N LEU A 76 -3.83 8.66 -9.86
CA LEU A 76 -5.00 9.54 -9.70
C LEU A 76 -5.28 10.29 -11.02
N GLY A 77 -6.42 10.05 -11.66
CA GLY A 77 -6.71 10.63 -12.98
C GLY A 77 -5.56 10.41 -13.97
N ASP A 78 -5.04 11.51 -14.54
CA ASP A 78 -3.93 11.50 -15.51
C ASP A 78 -2.54 11.67 -14.86
N THR A 79 -2.42 11.65 -13.52
CA THR A 79 -1.13 11.83 -12.86
C THR A 79 -0.27 10.55 -12.97
N PRO A 80 1.06 10.66 -13.09
CA PRO A 80 1.94 9.51 -13.00
C PRO A 80 1.74 8.70 -11.71
N GLU A 81 1.94 7.39 -11.80
CA GLU A 81 1.90 6.50 -10.62
C GLU A 81 2.91 6.97 -9.57
N ASN A 82 2.47 7.05 -8.31
CA ASN A 82 3.30 7.36 -7.17
C ASN A 82 3.22 6.24 -6.14
N CYS A 83 4.35 5.87 -5.53
CA CYS A 83 4.43 4.79 -4.56
C CYS A 83 4.89 5.30 -3.20
N THR A 84 4.31 4.74 -2.14
CA THR A 84 4.78 4.99 -0.78
C THR A 84 6.20 4.47 -0.56
N ALA A 85 6.84 4.93 0.51
CA ALA A 85 7.93 4.19 1.12
C ALA A 85 7.49 2.76 1.50
N PRO A 86 8.43 1.81 1.64
CA PRO A 86 8.14 0.46 2.13
C PRO A 86 7.30 0.42 3.41
N ILE A 87 6.19 -0.30 3.35
CA ILE A 87 5.27 -0.53 4.47
C ILE A 87 5.62 -1.85 5.13
N ARG A 88 6.12 -1.77 6.37
CA ARG A 88 6.61 -2.93 7.12
C ARG A 88 5.57 -3.59 8.01
N GLN A 89 4.39 -2.99 8.14
CA GLN A 89 3.30 -3.47 8.98
C GLN A 89 1.99 -3.42 8.19
N PRO A 90 1.10 -4.42 8.34
CA PRO A 90 -0.19 -4.40 7.66
C PRO A 90 -0.98 -3.12 7.96
N ALA A 91 -1.46 -2.46 6.90
CA ALA A 91 -2.33 -1.30 7.03
C ALA A 91 -3.77 -1.78 7.23
N ILE A 92 -4.15 -1.99 8.50
CA ILE A 92 -5.49 -2.42 8.94
C ILE A 92 -6.14 -1.30 9.76
N VAL A 93 -7.47 -1.34 9.91
CA VAL A 93 -8.20 -0.37 10.76
C VAL A 93 -7.57 -0.26 12.15
N GLY A 94 -7.33 0.97 12.60
CA GLY A 94 -6.67 1.29 13.86
C GLY A 94 -5.14 1.40 13.76
N SER A 95 -4.53 0.93 12.67
CA SER A 95 -3.11 1.18 12.40
C SER A 95 -2.88 2.66 12.12
N SER A 96 -1.73 3.16 12.59
CA SER A 96 -1.27 4.53 12.33
C SER A 96 0.26 4.58 12.31
N GLY A 97 0.80 5.67 11.77
CA GLY A 97 2.24 5.90 11.76
C GLY A 97 2.62 7.15 10.98
N THR A 98 3.90 7.24 10.65
CA THR A 98 4.46 8.34 9.84
C THR A 98 5.26 7.77 8.68
N LEU A 99 5.10 8.36 7.51
CA LEU A 99 5.88 8.06 6.30
C LEU A 99 6.54 9.34 5.81
N LYS A 100 7.63 9.20 5.04
CA LYS A 100 8.15 10.32 4.26
C LYS A 100 7.51 10.32 2.88
N ASP A 101 7.10 11.49 2.41
CA ASP A 101 6.70 11.68 1.01
C ASP A 101 7.91 11.81 0.08
N ALA A 102 7.65 12.11 -1.18
CA ALA A 102 8.68 12.28 -2.21
C ALA A 102 9.63 13.46 -1.93
N ASP A 103 9.18 14.46 -1.16
CA ASP A 103 9.93 15.67 -0.79
C ASP A 103 10.61 15.53 0.59
N GLU A 104 10.69 14.30 1.11
CA GLU A 104 11.18 13.94 2.44
C GLU A 104 10.40 14.55 3.63
N LYS A 105 9.20 15.08 3.38
CA LYS A 105 8.32 15.59 4.43
C LYS A 105 7.56 14.47 5.10
N PHE A 106 7.24 14.66 6.37
CA PHE A 106 6.48 13.68 7.13
C PHE A 106 4.98 13.79 6.85
N ILE A 107 4.38 12.63 6.59
CA ILE A 107 2.94 12.44 6.50
C ILE A 107 2.53 11.48 7.62
N GLU A 108 1.65 11.96 8.51
CA GLU A 108 0.94 11.12 9.47
C GLU A 108 -0.16 10.36 8.73
N TRP A 109 -0.28 9.06 8.99
CA TRP A 109 -1.34 8.23 8.42
C TRP A 109 -2.09 7.49 9.51
N THR A 110 -3.39 7.28 9.30
CA THR A 110 -4.25 6.45 10.16
C THR A 110 -5.29 5.74 9.31
N VAL A 111 -5.52 4.45 9.56
CA VAL A 111 -6.57 3.69 8.88
C VAL A 111 -7.83 3.70 9.74
N VAL A 112 -8.93 4.15 9.15
CA VAL A 112 -10.27 4.19 9.78
C VAL A 112 -11.25 3.33 9.01
N ALA A 113 -12.24 2.78 9.71
CA ALA A 113 -13.24 1.91 9.11
C ALA A 113 -14.17 2.67 8.14
N GLY A 114 -14.49 2.05 7.01
CA GLY A 114 -15.44 2.60 6.04
C GLY A 114 -14.92 3.82 5.28
N LYS A 115 -15.83 4.50 4.57
CA LYS A 115 -15.51 5.64 3.68
C LYS A 115 -15.18 6.94 4.42
N GLY A 116 -15.77 7.18 5.60
CA GLY A 116 -15.32 8.25 6.50
C GLY A 116 -15.47 9.71 6.00
N TYR A 117 -16.30 9.95 4.98
CA TYR A 117 -16.75 11.28 4.52
C TYR A 117 -17.98 11.16 3.62
#